data_AF-A0A0E9WYV1-F1
#
_entry.id   AF-A0A0E9WYV1-F1
#
_cell.length_a   1.000
_cell.length_b   1.000
_cell.length_c   1.000
_cell.angle_alpha   90.00
_cell.angle_beta   90.00
_cell.angle_gamma   90.00
#
_symmetry.space_group_name_H-M   'P 1'
#
loop_
_entity.id
_entity.type
_entity.pdbx_description
1 polymer ?
#
loop_
_entity_poly.entity_id
_entity_poly.type
_entity_poly.pdbx_seq_one_letter_code
_entity_poly.pdbx_strand_id
1 'polypeptide(L)'
;MWAEDDFEPATDPCLQSYTEPKNGKTYIMYHGTSKEAAKQIMACGFHQSKDGMFGRGVYVSRDLQKASRYPLDLPEHERVVLKLRVEVGKVKKINYQGHPMQKTWHTVHGYDTAWCPPKCGMVKSGLEEDCVWDPRRITVIKAIYPNIGACSTMSIGYARYC
;
A
#
# COMPACT_ATOMS: atom_id res chain seq x y z
N MET A 1 16.16 4.32 -2.36
CA MET A 1 15.63 3.88 -1.04
C MET A 1 14.34 4.63 -0.78
N TRP A 2 13.24 3.94 -0.46
CA TRP A 2 11.95 4.56 -0.13
C TRP A 2 11.92 4.89 1.35
N ALA A 3 11.68 6.14 1.69
CA ALA A 3 11.61 6.61 3.07
C ALA A 3 10.49 7.63 3.20
N GLU A 4 9.94 7.74 4.41
CA GLU A 4 9.10 8.88 4.76
C GLU A 4 10.01 10.05 5.15
N ASP A 5 9.63 11.29 4.83
CA ASP A 5 10.27 12.45 5.45
C ASP A 5 9.82 12.53 6.92
N ASP A 6 10.79 12.46 7.85
CA ASP A 6 10.61 12.38 9.30
C ASP A 6 9.98 13.63 9.96
N PHE A 7 9.54 14.60 9.16
CA PHE A 7 9.14 15.93 9.63
C PHE A 7 7.66 16.08 10.01
N GLU A 8 6.84 15.03 9.89
CA GLU A 8 5.42 15.10 10.27
C GLU A 8 5.11 14.18 11.45
N PRO A 9 4.62 14.73 12.59
CA PRO A 9 4.16 13.91 13.70
C PRO A 9 2.90 13.15 13.26
N ALA A 10 3.05 11.87 12.92
CA ALA A 10 1.93 10.99 12.64
C ALA A 10 1.12 10.78 13.94
N THR A 11 -0.08 11.35 13.99
CA THR A 11 -1.01 11.17 15.12
C THR A 11 -1.69 9.79 15.12
N ASP A 12 -1.72 9.12 13.95
CA ASP A 12 -2.28 7.78 13.79
C ASP A 12 -1.20 6.70 13.98
N PRO A 13 -1.50 5.59 14.67
CA PRO A 13 -0.51 4.56 14.96
C PRO A 13 -0.04 3.85 13.69
N CYS A 14 1.27 3.85 13.46
CA CYS A 14 1.94 2.94 12.53
C CYS A 14 1.96 1.53 13.16
N LEU A 15 0.87 0.78 12.99
CA LEU A 15 0.80 -0.59 13.50
C LEU A 15 1.77 -1.47 12.71
N GLN A 16 2.64 -2.18 13.41
CA GLN A 16 3.60 -3.09 12.79
C GLN A 16 2.89 -4.14 11.93
N SER A 17 3.45 -4.43 10.75
CA SER A 17 2.88 -5.30 9.72
C SER A 17 2.55 -6.73 10.20
N TYR A 18 3.23 -7.22 11.24
CA TYR A 18 2.94 -8.55 11.81
C TYR A 18 1.81 -8.58 12.85
N THR A 19 1.32 -7.43 13.30
CA THR A 19 0.30 -7.36 14.35
C THR A 19 -1.09 -7.46 13.76
N GLU A 20 -2.02 -8.15 14.42
CA GLU A 20 -3.41 -8.22 13.97
C GLU A 20 -4.11 -6.86 14.08
N PRO A 21 -4.70 -6.33 12.98
CA PRO A 21 -5.50 -5.11 13.02
C PRO A 21 -6.70 -5.30 13.95
N LYS A 22 -6.94 -4.33 14.83
CA LYS A 22 -8.09 -4.35 15.75
C LYS A 22 -9.30 -3.69 15.09
N ASN A 23 -10.48 -4.26 15.32
CA ASN A 23 -11.73 -3.72 14.79
C ASN A 23 -11.93 -2.24 15.18
N GLY A 24 -12.48 -1.46 14.26
CA GLY A 24 -12.84 -0.06 14.45
C GLY A 24 -11.66 0.89 14.62
N LYS A 25 -10.44 0.44 14.31
CA LYS A 25 -9.23 1.28 14.37
C LYS A 25 -8.89 1.87 13.01
N THR A 26 -8.00 2.85 13.07
CA THR A 26 -7.40 3.48 11.90
C THR A 26 -5.91 3.23 11.92
N TYR A 27 -5.33 2.95 10.75
CA TYR A 27 -3.90 2.70 10.61
C TYR A 27 -3.32 3.44 9.41
N ILE A 28 -2.02 3.75 9.51
CA ILE A 28 -1.22 4.14 8.36
C ILE A 28 -0.92 2.90 7.52
N MET A 29 -1.21 2.98 6.23
CA MET A 29 -0.95 1.93 5.25
C MET A 29 -0.44 2.54 3.94
N TYR A 30 -0.03 1.68 3.01
CA TYR A 30 0.65 2.04 1.79
C TYR A 30 0.05 1.30 0.59
N HIS A 31 -0.04 2.01 -0.54
CA HIS A 31 -0.47 1.45 -1.81
C HIS A 31 0.51 1.86 -2.92
N GLY A 32 1.20 0.90 -3.52
CA GLY A 32 2.06 1.13 -4.67
C GLY A 32 1.27 1.15 -5.97
N THR A 33 1.50 2.15 -6.80
CA THR A 33 0.80 2.34 -8.07
C THR A 33 1.65 3.14 -9.06
N SER A 34 1.15 3.39 -10.27
CA SER A 34 1.83 4.28 -11.24
C SER A 34 1.62 5.74 -10.90
N LYS A 35 2.50 6.63 -11.37
CA LYS A 35 2.33 8.09 -11.21
C LYS A 35 1.00 8.61 -11.76
N GLU A 36 0.55 8.05 -12.89
CA GLU A 36 -0.72 8.40 -13.55
C GLU A 36 -1.91 7.95 -12.72
N ALA A 37 -1.90 6.69 -12.26
CA ALA A 37 -2.96 6.15 -11.41
C ALA A 37 -3.05 6.89 -10.07
N ALA A 38 -1.91 7.26 -9.47
CA ALA A 38 -1.90 8.08 -8.27
C ALA A 38 -2.57 9.44 -8.46
N LYS A 39 -2.34 10.13 -9.59
CA LYS A 39 -3.04 11.39 -9.92
C LYS A 39 -4.55 11.18 -9.97
N GLN A 40 -5.00 10.09 -10.58
CA GLN A 40 -6.44 9.76 -10.64
C GLN A 40 -7.01 9.43 -9.27
N ILE A 41 -6.29 8.64 -8.45
CA ILE A 41 -6.71 8.30 -7.09
C ILE A 41 -6.80 9.57 -6.21
N MET A 42 -5.85 10.49 -6.32
CA MET A 42 -5.88 11.74 -5.57
C MET A 42 -7.03 12.67 -6.01
N ALA A 43 -7.40 12.66 -7.29
CA ALA A 43 -8.48 13.49 -7.82
C ALA A 43 -9.88 12.90 -7.57
N CYS A 44 -10.03 11.59 -7.72
CA CYS A 44 -11.33 10.91 -7.82
C CYS A 44 -11.57 9.88 -6.69
N GLY A 45 -10.58 9.65 -5.84
CA GLY A 45 -10.59 8.58 -4.86
C GLY A 45 -10.25 7.20 -5.45
N PHE A 46 -10.14 6.21 -4.57
CA PHE A 46 -9.89 4.83 -4.96
C PHE A 46 -11.12 4.19 -5.62
N HIS A 47 -10.84 3.29 -6.55
CA HIS A 47 -11.82 2.37 -7.12
C HIS A 47 -11.41 0.94 -6.76
N GLN A 48 -12.40 0.08 -6.48
CA GLN A 48 -12.13 -1.33 -6.20
C GLN A 48 -11.47 -2.01 -7.41
N SER A 49 -10.53 -2.92 -7.16
CA SER A 49 -10.09 -3.88 -8.18
C SER A 49 -11.27 -4.75 -8.62
N LYS A 50 -11.19 -5.35 -9.82
CA LYS A 50 -12.22 -6.30 -10.28
C LYS A 50 -12.19 -7.62 -9.51
N ASP A 51 -11.00 -8.05 -9.09
CA ASP A 51 -10.73 -9.25 -8.30
C ASP A 51 -9.35 -9.12 -7.61
N GLY A 52 -8.96 -10.14 -6.84
CA GLY A 52 -7.70 -10.26 -6.11
C GLY A 52 -7.76 -11.46 -5.17
N MET A 53 -6.72 -11.77 -4.38
CA MET A 53 -6.75 -12.98 -3.55
C MET A 53 -7.89 -13.03 -2.52
N PHE A 54 -8.45 -11.87 -2.17
CA PHE A 54 -9.59 -11.70 -1.27
C PHE A 54 -10.88 -11.27 -2.00
N GLY A 55 -10.89 -11.27 -3.33
CA GLY A 55 -11.98 -10.72 -4.12
C GLY A 55 -11.73 -9.27 -4.48
N ARG A 56 -12.80 -8.54 -4.82
CA ARG A 56 -12.69 -7.12 -5.14
C ARG A 56 -12.46 -6.28 -3.89
N GLY A 57 -11.72 -5.20 -4.05
CA GLY A 57 -11.47 -4.21 -3.00
C GLY A 57 -10.23 -3.39 -3.30
N VAL A 58 -9.78 -2.61 -2.34
CA VAL A 58 -8.53 -1.85 -2.42
C VAL A 58 -7.47 -2.55 -1.58
N TYR A 59 -6.40 -2.97 -2.24
CA TYR A 59 -5.29 -3.70 -1.63
C TYR A 59 -4.25 -2.75 -1.07
N VAL A 60 -3.94 -2.89 0.22
CA VAL A 60 -3.00 -2.03 0.94
C VAL A 60 -2.12 -2.87 1.85
N SER A 61 -0.99 -2.29 2.25
CA SER A 61 0.03 -2.92 3.09
C SER A 61 0.52 -1.95 4.14
N ARG A 62 0.79 -2.40 5.35
CA ARG A 62 1.50 -1.65 6.40
C ARG A 62 3.01 -1.63 6.19
N ASP A 63 3.51 -2.42 5.26
CA ASP A 63 4.91 -2.43 4.83
C ASP A 63 5.09 -1.55 3.57
N LEU A 64 5.80 -0.43 3.73
CA LEU A 64 6.16 0.51 2.65
C LEU A 64 7.04 -0.15 1.58
N GLN A 65 8.02 -0.97 1.98
CA GLN A 65 8.93 -1.64 1.05
C GLN A 65 8.22 -2.74 0.27
N LYS A 66 7.19 -3.35 0.83
CA LYS A 66 6.28 -4.22 0.08
C LYS A 66 5.53 -3.41 -0.98
N ALA A 67 4.89 -2.31 -0.57
CA ALA A 67 4.04 -1.52 -1.46
C ALA A 67 4.85 -0.93 -2.64
N SER A 68 6.08 -0.46 -2.41
CA SER A 68 6.94 0.15 -3.45
C SER A 68 7.32 -0.77 -4.60
N ARG A 69 7.12 -2.08 -4.45
CA ARG A 69 7.39 -3.07 -5.51
C ARG A 69 6.32 -3.10 -6.60
N TYR A 70 5.16 -2.49 -6.36
CA TYR A 70 4.02 -2.55 -7.26
C TYR A 70 3.82 -1.24 -8.03
N PRO A 71 3.37 -1.31 -9.29
CA PRO A 71 3.15 -2.53 -10.10
C PRO A 71 4.46 -3.20 -10.52
N LEU A 72 4.49 -4.53 -10.54
CA LEU A 72 5.73 -5.32 -10.77
C LEU A 72 6.31 -5.13 -12.18
N ASP A 73 5.45 -4.80 -13.13
CA ASP A 73 5.71 -4.61 -14.56
C ASP A 73 6.13 -3.18 -14.92
N LEU A 74 6.02 -2.23 -14.00
CA LEU A 74 6.51 -0.86 -14.20
C LEU A 74 7.93 -0.69 -13.67
N PRO A 75 8.81 0.10 -14.33
CA PRO A 75 10.12 0.41 -13.77
C PRO A 75 9.99 1.32 -12.53
N GLU A 76 10.95 1.23 -11.60
CA GLU A 76 10.86 1.90 -10.29
C GLU A 76 10.61 3.41 -10.41
N HIS A 77 11.24 4.09 -11.37
CA HIS A 77 11.10 5.53 -11.57
C HIS A 77 9.71 5.98 -12.05
N GLU A 78 8.86 5.06 -12.50
CA GLU A 78 7.46 5.32 -12.87
C GLU A 78 6.47 4.98 -11.74
N ARG A 79 6.96 4.36 -10.67
CA ARG A 79 6.15 4.00 -9.50
C ARG A 79 6.07 5.15 -8.51
N VAL A 80 5.04 5.09 -7.69
CA VAL A 80 4.80 5.96 -6.54
C VAL A 80 4.08 5.15 -5.47
N VAL A 81 4.33 5.48 -4.20
CA VAL A 81 3.58 4.89 -3.08
C VAL A 81 2.70 5.95 -2.47
N LEU A 82 1.42 5.66 -2.33
CA LEU A 82 0.49 6.50 -1.57
C LEU A 82 0.53 6.09 -0.10
N LYS A 83 0.81 7.05 0.80
CA LYS A 83 0.59 6.92 2.24
C LYS A 83 -0.87 7.19 2.54
N LEU A 84 -1.50 6.29 3.28
CA LEU A 84 -2.95 6.26 3.48
C LEU A 84 -3.31 6.26 4.97
N ARG A 85 -4.41 6.93 5.30
CA ARG A 85 -5.16 6.71 6.55
C ARG A 85 -6.31 5.77 6.23
N VAL A 86 -6.31 4.57 6.83
CA VAL A 86 -7.28 3.51 6.52
C VAL A 86 -8.10 3.15 7.75
N GLU A 87 -9.41 3.32 7.67
CA GLU A 87 -10.37 2.93 8.70
C GLU A 87 -10.82 1.47 8.50
N VAL A 88 -10.24 0.54 9.26
CA VAL A 88 -10.37 -0.90 8.94
C VAL A 88 -11.73 -1.53 9.27
N GLY A 89 -12.59 -0.83 10.01
CA GLY A 89 -13.91 -1.33 10.38
C GLY A 89 -13.86 -2.72 11.04
N LYS A 90 -14.74 -3.64 10.63
CA LYS A 90 -14.73 -5.04 11.08
C LYS A 90 -13.74 -5.85 10.22
N VAL A 91 -12.70 -6.40 10.86
CA VAL A 91 -11.60 -7.11 10.20
C VAL A 91 -11.82 -8.61 10.22
N LYS A 92 -11.63 -9.28 9.08
CA LYS A 92 -11.60 -10.73 8.97
C LYS A 92 -10.18 -11.21 8.67
N LYS A 93 -9.62 -12.00 9.58
CA LYS A 93 -8.40 -12.76 9.32
C LYS A 93 -8.67 -13.89 8.33
N ILE A 94 -7.88 -13.93 7.26
CA ILE A 94 -7.89 -14.96 6.20
C ILE A 94 -6.45 -15.41 6.00
N ASN A 95 -6.10 -16.58 6.55
CA ASN A 95 -4.71 -17.00 6.77
C ASN A 95 -4.33 -18.30 6.06
N TYR A 96 -5.09 -18.73 5.07
CA TYR A 96 -4.75 -19.86 4.19
C TYR A 96 -5.54 -19.79 2.89
N GLN A 97 -4.99 -20.36 1.82
CA GLN A 97 -5.65 -20.47 0.52
C GLN A 97 -6.85 -21.41 0.58
N GLY A 98 -7.96 -21.04 -0.06
CA GLY A 98 -9.21 -21.77 0.00
C GLY A 98 -10.04 -21.52 1.26
N HIS A 99 -9.74 -20.45 2.02
CA HIS A 99 -10.53 -20.09 3.20
C HIS A 99 -12.02 -19.90 2.81
N PRO A 100 -12.99 -20.45 3.58
CA PRO A 100 -14.41 -20.39 3.22
C PRO A 100 -14.94 -18.97 2.95
N MET A 101 -14.38 -17.99 3.64
CA MET A 101 -14.73 -16.57 3.49
C MET A 101 -13.78 -15.79 2.57
N GLN A 102 -12.85 -16.44 1.86
CA GLN A 102 -11.76 -15.78 1.11
C GLN A 102 -12.29 -14.71 0.15
N LYS A 103 -13.44 -14.94 -0.49
CA LYS A 103 -14.06 -14.03 -1.47
C LYS A 103 -15.40 -13.45 -1.01
N THR A 104 -15.90 -13.84 0.16
CA THR A 104 -17.28 -13.56 0.60
C THR A 104 -17.36 -12.81 1.94
N TRP A 105 -16.21 -12.55 2.57
CA TRP A 105 -16.10 -11.84 3.84
C TRP A 105 -16.87 -10.50 3.86
N HIS A 106 -16.91 -9.78 2.74
CA HIS A 106 -17.63 -8.51 2.63
C HIS A 106 -19.15 -8.68 2.47
N THR A 107 -19.62 -9.31 1.39
CA THR A 107 -21.05 -9.30 0.98
C THR A 107 -21.90 -10.27 1.76
N VAL A 108 -21.35 -11.44 2.11
CA VAL A 108 -22.10 -12.49 2.82
C VAL A 108 -22.00 -12.28 4.33
N HIS A 109 -20.87 -11.76 4.81
CA HIS A 109 -20.55 -11.74 6.24
C HIS A 109 -20.38 -10.34 6.86
N GLY A 110 -20.46 -9.28 6.05
CA GLY A 110 -20.47 -7.89 6.52
C GLY A 110 -19.18 -7.43 7.17
N TYR A 111 -18.02 -7.94 6.73
CA TYR A 111 -16.72 -7.41 7.14
C TYR A 111 -16.28 -6.26 6.22
N ASP A 112 -15.55 -5.31 6.78
CA ASP A 112 -15.08 -4.11 6.06
C ASP A 112 -13.69 -4.32 5.46
N THR A 113 -12.86 -5.15 6.09
CA THR A 113 -11.50 -5.47 5.64
C THR A 113 -11.21 -6.96 5.81
N ALA A 114 -10.64 -7.59 4.79
CA ALA A 114 -9.95 -8.88 4.91
C ALA A 114 -8.46 -8.65 5.12
N TRP A 115 -7.84 -9.46 5.97
CA TRP A 115 -6.42 -9.36 6.30
C TRP A 115 -5.74 -10.73 6.32
N CYS A 116 -4.58 -10.88 5.68
CA CYS A 116 -3.69 -12.03 5.93
C CYS A 116 -2.46 -11.64 6.77
N PRO A 117 -2.11 -12.43 7.81
CA PRO A 117 -0.87 -12.26 8.53
C PRO A 117 0.35 -12.62 7.66
N PRO A 118 1.55 -12.16 8.03
CA PRO A 118 2.77 -12.63 7.38
C PRO A 118 2.95 -14.15 7.60
N LYS A 119 3.67 -14.79 6.68
CA LYS A 119 4.09 -16.21 6.73
C LYS A 119 2.95 -17.23 6.88
N CYS A 120 1.74 -16.90 6.42
CA CYS A 120 0.59 -17.81 6.46
C CYS A 120 0.30 -18.57 5.15
N GLY A 121 1.16 -18.42 4.13
CA GLY A 121 1.00 -19.10 2.85
C GLY A 121 -0.03 -18.47 1.89
N MET A 122 -0.61 -17.31 2.24
CA MET A 122 -1.52 -16.58 1.34
C MET A 122 -0.81 -15.99 0.12
N VAL A 123 0.38 -15.43 0.29
CA VAL A 123 1.16 -14.81 -0.80
C VAL A 123 2.58 -15.34 -0.85
N LYS A 124 3.16 -15.43 -2.07
CA LYS A 124 4.53 -15.93 -2.28
C LYS A 124 5.59 -15.15 -1.49
N SER A 125 5.39 -13.85 -1.29
CA SER A 125 6.31 -13.00 -0.51
C SER A 125 6.29 -13.32 0.99
N GLY A 126 5.25 -14.00 1.49
CA GLY A 126 5.04 -14.21 2.92
C GLY A 126 4.77 -12.92 3.71
N LEU A 127 4.48 -11.80 3.04
CA LEU A 127 4.17 -10.53 3.69
C LEU A 127 2.66 -10.35 3.85
N GLU A 128 2.28 -9.57 4.85
CA GLU A 128 0.88 -9.29 5.17
C GLU A 128 0.17 -8.45 4.09
N GLU A 129 -1.15 -8.50 4.03
CA GLU A 129 -1.94 -7.70 3.09
C GLU A 129 -3.35 -7.50 3.64
N ASP A 130 -3.85 -6.28 3.48
CA ASP A 130 -5.23 -5.90 3.74
C ASP A 130 -5.97 -5.67 2.41
N CYS A 131 -7.25 -6.04 2.36
CA CYS A 131 -8.17 -5.69 1.29
C CYS A 131 -9.39 -5.01 1.91
N VAL A 132 -9.53 -3.72 1.64
CA VAL A 132 -10.61 -2.88 2.14
C VAL A 132 -11.75 -2.90 1.14
N TRP A 133 -12.96 -3.19 1.60
CA TRP A 133 -14.13 -3.26 0.73
C TRP A 133 -14.52 -1.88 0.22
N ASP A 134 -14.83 -0.94 1.10
CA ASP A 134 -15.34 0.39 0.73
C ASP A 134 -14.20 1.41 0.58
N PRO A 135 -13.93 1.93 -0.64
CA PRO A 135 -12.88 2.93 -0.85
C PRO A 135 -13.03 4.21 -0.02
N ARG A 136 -14.25 4.54 0.42
CA ARG A 136 -14.52 5.73 1.26
C ARG A 136 -13.86 5.66 2.64
N ARG A 137 -13.40 4.48 3.05
CA ARG A 137 -12.64 4.25 4.30
C ARG A 137 -11.15 4.61 4.17
N ILE A 138 -10.72 5.06 3.00
CA ILE A 138 -9.31 5.32 2.68
C ILE A 138 -9.15 6.80 2.35
N THR A 139 -8.30 7.48 3.12
CA THR A 139 -7.87 8.85 2.84
C THR A 139 -6.42 8.86 2.39
N VAL A 140 -6.12 9.48 1.26
CA VAL A 140 -4.74 9.70 0.82
C VAL A 140 -4.12 10.83 1.65
N ILE A 141 -2.99 10.58 2.28
CA ILE A 141 -2.22 11.58 3.03
C ILE A 141 -1.23 12.26 2.10
N LYS A 142 -0.34 11.48 1.47
CA LYS A 142 0.68 11.98 0.54
C LYS A 142 1.17 10.91 -0.42
N ALA A 143 1.82 11.36 -1.50
CA ALA A 143 2.58 10.52 -2.41
C ALA A 143 4.06 10.52 -2.00
N ILE A 144 4.67 9.33 -2.00
CA ILE A 144 6.10 9.09 -1.76
C ILE A 144 6.69 8.65 -3.09
N TYR A 145 7.81 9.24 -3.49
CA TYR A 145 8.51 8.95 -4.74
C TYR A 145 9.83 8.20 -4.46
N PRO A 146 10.32 7.40 -5.43
CA PRO A 146 11.61 6.76 -5.26
C PRO A 146 12.72 7.82 -5.19
N ASN A 147 13.61 7.71 -4.22
CA ASN A 147 14.89 8.42 -4.26
C ASN A 147 15.77 7.77 -5.34
N ILE A 148 15.57 8.21 -6.58
CA ILE A 148 16.49 7.97 -7.68
C ILE A 148 17.68 8.88 -7.36
N GLY A 149 18.74 8.31 -6.79
CA GLY A 149 19.95 9.07 -6.51
C GLY A 149 20.29 9.89 -7.75
N ALA A 150 20.46 11.20 -7.59
CA ALA A 150 21.03 12.02 -8.64
C ALA A 150 22.30 11.31 -9.08
N CYS A 151 22.29 10.74 -10.29
CA CYS A 151 23.53 10.37 -10.94
C CYS A 151 24.32 11.66 -10.98
N SER A 152 25.35 11.75 -10.14
CA SER A 152 26.25 12.88 -10.07
C SER A 152 26.87 13.02 -11.45
N THR A 153 26.28 13.87 -12.28
CA THR A 153 26.95 14.44 -13.43
C THR A 153 28.14 15.19 -12.87
N MET A 154 29.30 14.55 -12.88
CA MET A 154 30.56 15.26 -12.75
C MET A 154 30.59 16.28 -13.89
N SER A 155 30.25 17.52 -13.55
CA SER A 155 30.59 18.68 -14.35
C SER A 155 32.10 18.78 -14.31
N ILE A 156 32.80 18.06 -15.20
CA ILE A 156 34.19 18.39 -15.51
C ILE A 156 34.11 19.69 -16.32
N GLY A 157 34.28 20.79 -15.58
CA GLY A 157 34.42 22.12 -16.12
C GLY A 157 35.57 22.20 -17.11
N TYR A 158 35.36 23.03 -18.13
CA TYR A 158 36.39 23.52 -19.02
C TYR A 158 37.62 24.00 -18.26
N ALA A 159 38.79 23.46 -18.60
CA ALA A 159 40.06 24.15 -18.44
C ALA A 159 40.69 24.27 -19.84
N ARG A 160 40.51 25.44 -20.46
CA ARG A 160 41.41 25.92 -21.51
C ARG A 160 42.68 26.40 -20.81
N TYR A 161 43.83 25.86 -21.17
CA TYR A 161 45.11 26.52 -20.97
C TYR A 161 45.62 27.00 -22.32
N CYS A 162 46.05 28.26 -22.36
CA CYS A 162 46.85 28.86 -23.41
C CYS A 162 48.26 28.27 -23.42
#